data_AF-A0A7X1L3V0-F1
#
_entry.id   AF-A0A7X1L3V0-F1
#
_cell.length_a   1.000
_cell.length_b   1.000
_cell.length_c   1.000
_cell.angle_alpha   90.00
_cell.angle_beta   90.00
_cell.angle_gamma   90.00
#
_symmetry.space_group_name_H-M   'P 1'
#
loop_
_entity.id
_entity.type
_entity.pdbx_description
1 polymer ?
#
loop_
_entity_poly.entity_id
_entity_poly.type
_entity_poly.pdbx_seq_one_letter_code
_entity_poly.pdbx_strand_id
1 'polypeptide(L)'
;MINLINRLFRLTWFPLAFQLLTLTVLIMLIVGGFLANTSDMAFAKVLRNTNIANLIVWSYWWPLIILSAIFLGRVWCTVCPMELVTSLASKVGLKRKPPAFIRSGWVMTGLYILILFVGIHMLSIHRIPFRMAIYMLVLFGAAVAFGLLFSRNTFCAHVCPVGHLLGLYSRLAPMGWGVRDKSVCSDCKDQLCVSNKTAYRFQGRSCGVGLRPAILDDNTECLVCGQCMKACDRNNPGLGGRPNPGWLQRRWFKDIIDLKVLTAAQSAFCLVVSGFVIYELFTEWSVSKELLLWAPSKLEQMLGVSGPLGHGMVKSLMLFAVLPALIWLVPFGAFRLTGGRLPLSNYLLRFGIAFIPIMAAAHAIKALLKMTSRIPYWEYVFSDPLGAETARCILDKTEPLASLPFWRDPAMTILALGLMGVAVTLSILVVRKLIAVHMSDRSLRSLSLYLIPILYGGAFSTMLIVWRLF
;
A
#
# COMPACT_ATOMS: atom_id res chain seq x y z
N MET A 1 -6.43 -11.64 23.20
CA MET A 1 -6.20 -11.53 21.74
C MET A 1 -4.75 -11.79 21.32
N ILE A 2 -3.75 -11.01 21.74
CA ILE A 2 -2.34 -11.13 21.25
C ILE A 2 -1.71 -12.50 21.48
N ASN A 3 -1.94 -13.10 22.65
CA ASN A 3 -1.44 -14.45 22.96
C ASN A 3 -1.97 -15.51 21.98
N LEU A 4 -3.21 -15.37 21.50
CA LEU A 4 -3.80 -16.27 20.51
C LEU A 4 -3.12 -16.10 19.14
N ILE A 5 -2.89 -14.86 18.71
CA ILE A 5 -2.15 -14.57 17.48
C ILE A 5 -0.74 -15.16 17.57
N ASN A 6 -0.02 -14.96 18.67
CA ASN A 6 1.30 -15.55 18.86
C ASN A 6 1.28 -17.09 18.97
N ARG A 7 0.19 -17.70 19.43
CA ARG A 7 0.01 -19.17 19.36
C ARG A 7 -0.14 -19.63 17.90
N LEU A 8 -0.96 -18.96 17.09
CA LEU A 8 -1.12 -19.25 15.68
C LEU A 8 0.23 -19.19 14.92
N PHE A 9 1.02 -18.14 15.15
CA PHE A 9 2.32 -17.94 14.52
C PHE A 9 3.39 -18.99 14.89
N ARG A 10 3.18 -19.75 15.96
CA ARG A 10 4.05 -20.86 16.36
C ARG A 10 3.73 -22.17 15.65
N LEU A 11 2.53 -22.32 15.11
CA LEU A 11 2.13 -23.55 14.44
C LEU A 11 3.00 -23.79 13.21
N THR A 12 3.43 -25.04 13.00
CA THR A 12 4.32 -25.40 11.89
C THR A 12 3.66 -25.13 10.53
N TRP A 13 2.36 -25.40 10.41
CA TRP A 13 1.56 -25.18 9.21
C TRP A 13 1.27 -23.72 8.90
N PHE A 14 1.29 -22.82 9.87
CA PHE A 14 1.06 -21.39 9.65
C PHE A 14 2.40 -20.66 9.45
N PRO A 15 2.64 -19.88 8.39
CA PRO A 15 1.65 -19.39 7.43
C PRO A 15 1.50 -20.23 6.16
N LEU A 16 2.23 -21.35 6.03
CA LEU A 16 2.28 -22.16 4.80
C LEU A 16 0.91 -22.50 4.23
N ALA A 17 -0.03 -22.98 5.04
CA ALA A 17 -1.35 -23.36 4.53
C ALA A 17 -2.09 -22.19 3.87
N PHE A 18 -2.02 -20.99 4.46
CA PHE A 18 -2.60 -19.78 3.88
C PHE A 18 -1.82 -19.29 2.66
N GLN A 19 -0.49 -19.44 2.64
CA GLN A 19 0.32 -19.11 1.47
C GLN A 19 0.02 -20.04 0.28
N LEU A 20 -0.22 -21.33 0.54
CA LEU A 20 -0.65 -22.28 -0.50
C LEU A 20 -2.06 -21.95 -0.99
N LEU A 21 -2.98 -21.63 -0.08
CA LEU A 21 -4.32 -21.17 -0.44
C LEU A 21 -4.28 -19.93 -1.34
N THR A 22 -3.54 -18.89 -0.95
CA THR A 22 -3.44 -17.65 -1.74
C THR A 22 -2.68 -17.86 -3.05
N LEU A 23 -1.75 -18.81 -3.12
CA LEU A 23 -1.09 -19.21 -4.36
C LEU A 23 -2.08 -19.91 -5.31
N THR A 24 -2.88 -20.85 -4.81
CA THR A 24 -3.94 -21.48 -5.59
C THR A 24 -4.94 -20.46 -6.11
N VAL A 25 -5.38 -19.53 -5.25
CA VAL A 25 -6.25 -18.43 -5.68
C VAL A 25 -5.56 -17.55 -6.72
N LEU A 26 -4.28 -17.19 -6.55
CA LEU A 26 -3.53 -16.43 -7.55
C LEU A 26 -3.52 -17.13 -8.92
N ILE A 27 -3.29 -18.45 -8.96
CA ILE A 27 -3.30 -19.22 -10.20
C ILE A 27 -4.69 -19.19 -10.84
N MET A 28 -5.75 -19.41 -10.07
CA MET A 28 -7.13 -19.33 -10.56
C MET A 28 -7.47 -17.95 -11.12
N LEU A 29 -7.02 -16.88 -10.46
CA LEU A 29 -7.22 -15.50 -10.91
C LEU A 29 -6.49 -15.22 -12.24
N ILE A 30 -5.28 -15.74 -12.40
CA ILE A 30 -4.51 -15.62 -13.66
C ILE A 30 -5.22 -16.36 -14.79
N VAL A 31 -5.62 -17.62 -14.56
CA VAL A 31 -6.35 -18.43 -15.54
C VAL A 31 -7.68 -17.76 -15.92
N GLY A 32 -8.49 -17.36 -14.95
CA GLY A 32 -9.76 -16.68 -15.19
C GLY A 32 -9.62 -15.33 -15.89
N GLY A 33 -8.51 -14.61 -15.65
CA GLY A 33 -8.21 -13.37 -16.35
C GLY A 33 -7.82 -13.59 -17.81
N PHE A 34 -7.05 -14.64 -18.14
CA PHE A 34 -6.66 -14.94 -19.52
C PHE A 34 -7.84 -15.27 -20.43
N LEU A 35 -8.91 -15.83 -19.87
CA LEU A 35 -10.12 -16.20 -20.60
C LEU A 35 -11.02 -15.00 -20.96
N ALA A 36 -10.75 -13.80 -20.43
CA ALA A 36 -11.57 -12.61 -20.64
C ALA A 36 -10.76 -11.41 -21.16
N ASN A 37 -10.85 -11.15 -22.47
CA ASN A 37 -10.18 -10.04 -23.14
C ASN A 37 -11.17 -9.18 -23.95
N THR A 38 -10.90 -7.89 -24.09
CA THR A 38 -11.70 -6.95 -24.88
C THR A 38 -10.88 -5.73 -25.29
N SER A 39 -11.18 -5.18 -26.47
CA SER A 39 -10.67 -3.88 -26.94
C SER A 39 -11.64 -2.73 -26.65
N ASP A 40 -12.92 -3.01 -26.38
CA ASP A 40 -13.92 -1.98 -26.08
C ASP A 40 -13.81 -1.50 -24.62
N MET A 41 -13.50 -0.22 -24.45
CA MET A 41 -13.32 0.41 -23.15
C MET A 41 -14.64 0.75 -22.45
N ALA A 42 -15.76 0.83 -23.17
CA ALA A 42 -17.08 0.92 -22.56
C ALA A 42 -17.42 -0.41 -21.89
N PHE A 43 -17.34 -1.52 -22.64
CA PHE A 43 -17.50 -2.87 -22.11
C PHE A 43 -16.53 -3.19 -20.96
N ALA A 44 -15.24 -2.87 -21.12
CA ALA A 44 -14.22 -3.15 -20.09
C ALA A 44 -14.52 -2.51 -18.73
N LYS A 45 -15.22 -1.36 -18.68
CA LYS A 45 -15.59 -0.69 -17.41
C LYS A 45 -16.60 -1.51 -16.61
N VAL A 46 -17.52 -2.20 -17.29
CA VAL A 46 -18.53 -3.07 -16.68
C VAL A 46 -17.94 -4.45 -16.41
N LEU A 47 -17.28 -5.05 -17.41
CA LEU A 47 -16.63 -6.36 -17.31
C LEU A 47 -15.71 -6.49 -16.10
N ARG A 48 -14.96 -5.43 -15.78
CA ARG A 48 -14.11 -5.37 -14.59
C ARG A 48 -14.82 -5.73 -13.28
N ASN A 49 -16.11 -5.42 -13.16
CA ASN A 49 -16.87 -5.63 -11.93
C ASN A 49 -17.66 -6.95 -11.95
N THR A 50 -17.96 -7.51 -13.13
CA THR A 50 -18.67 -8.80 -13.27
C THR A 50 -17.71 -9.99 -13.35
N ASN A 51 -16.53 -9.82 -13.95
CA ASN A 51 -15.51 -10.87 -14.02
C ASN A 51 -14.96 -11.19 -12.62
N ILE A 52 -15.04 -12.46 -12.20
CA ILE A 52 -14.67 -12.89 -10.84
C ILE A 52 -13.24 -12.51 -10.48
N ALA A 53 -12.31 -12.67 -11.43
CA ALA A 53 -10.90 -12.47 -11.16
C ALA A 53 -10.59 -10.99 -10.93
N ASN A 54 -11.10 -10.14 -11.80
CA ASN A 54 -10.91 -8.69 -11.72
C ASN A 54 -11.67 -8.09 -10.52
N LEU A 55 -12.87 -8.60 -10.22
CA LEU A 55 -13.66 -8.23 -9.05
C LEU A 55 -12.90 -8.53 -7.76
N ILE A 56 -12.41 -9.77 -7.58
CA ILE A 56 -11.64 -10.17 -6.39
C ILE A 56 -10.38 -9.31 -6.27
N VAL A 57 -9.55 -9.21 -7.32
CA VAL A 57 -8.26 -8.53 -7.25
C VAL A 57 -8.41 -7.05 -6.90
N TRP A 58 -9.27 -6.34 -7.63
CA TRP A 58 -9.31 -4.88 -7.54
C TRP A 58 -10.32 -4.36 -6.54
N SER A 59 -11.39 -5.11 -6.24
CA SER A 59 -12.46 -4.65 -5.35
C SER A 59 -12.40 -5.23 -3.95
N TYR A 60 -11.63 -6.30 -3.71
CA TYR A 60 -11.50 -6.91 -2.38
C TYR A 60 -10.05 -7.14 -1.96
N TRP A 61 -9.26 -7.84 -2.77
CA TRP A 61 -7.87 -8.19 -2.47
C TRP A 61 -7.00 -6.95 -2.25
N TRP A 62 -7.01 -5.99 -3.19
CA TRP A 62 -6.27 -4.73 -3.04
C TRP A 62 -6.76 -3.88 -1.85
N PRO A 63 -8.07 -3.61 -1.69
CA PRO A 63 -8.60 -2.97 -0.47
C PRO A 63 -8.17 -3.62 0.85
N LEU A 64 -8.26 -4.95 0.94
CA LEU A 64 -7.86 -5.69 2.14
C LEU A 64 -6.36 -5.57 2.43
N ILE A 65 -5.51 -5.60 1.40
CA ILE A 65 -4.08 -5.33 1.53
C ILE A 65 -3.86 -3.97 2.22
N ILE A 66 -4.51 -2.91 1.72
CA ILE A 66 -4.34 -1.55 2.23
C ILE A 66 -4.87 -1.42 3.67
N LEU A 67 -6.07 -1.90 3.94
CA LEU A 67 -6.65 -1.85 5.29
C LEU A 67 -5.80 -2.65 6.27
N SER A 68 -5.30 -3.82 5.87
CA SER A 68 -4.40 -4.61 6.71
C SER A 68 -3.09 -3.87 7.00
N ALA A 69 -2.53 -3.14 6.03
CA ALA A 69 -1.35 -2.31 6.25
C ALA A 69 -1.58 -1.26 7.34
N ILE A 70 -2.72 -0.56 7.29
CA ILE A 70 -3.03 0.53 8.21
C ILE A 70 -3.27 0.03 9.64
N PHE A 71 -3.91 -1.13 9.83
CA PHE A 71 -4.34 -1.60 11.15
C PHE A 71 -3.48 -2.73 11.73
N LEU A 72 -2.90 -3.57 10.88
CA LEU A 72 -2.17 -4.78 11.26
C LEU A 72 -0.72 -4.77 10.77
N GLY A 73 -0.24 -3.64 10.23
CA GLY A 73 1.06 -3.56 9.60
C GLY A 73 1.17 -4.46 8.37
N ARG A 74 2.35 -4.96 8.04
CA ARG A 74 2.56 -5.72 6.80
C ARG A 74 2.06 -7.19 6.86
N VAL A 75 1.01 -7.48 7.63
CA VAL A 75 0.49 -8.84 7.84
C VAL A 75 0.17 -9.55 6.53
N TRP A 76 -0.25 -8.83 5.48
CA TRP A 76 -0.47 -9.42 4.16
C TRP A 76 0.76 -10.13 3.61
N CYS A 77 1.97 -9.63 3.89
CA CYS A 77 3.21 -10.26 3.47
C CYS A 77 3.42 -11.65 4.11
N THR A 78 2.71 -11.97 5.19
CA THR A 78 2.72 -13.30 5.82
C THR A 78 2.06 -14.36 4.95
N VAL A 79 0.93 -14.01 4.32
CA VAL A 79 0.12 -14.92 3.48
C VAL A 79 0.32 -14.66 1.98
N CYS A 80 1.19 -13.73 1.61
CA CYS A 80 1.42 -13.34 0.23
C CYS A 80 2.06 -14.50 -0.57
N PRO A 81 1.48 -14.88 -1.73
CA PRO A 81 2.05 -15.95 -2.56
C PRO A 81 3.45 -15.60 -3.07
N MET A 82 3.75 -14.30 -3.27
CA MET A 82 5.08 -13.83 -3.68
C MET A 82 6.15 -14.12 -2.62
N GLU A 83 5.79 -14.08 -1.34
CA GLU A 83 6.72 -14.40 -0.25
C GLU A 83 7.10 -15.88 -0.29
N LEU A 84 6.10 -16.76 -0.47
CA LEU A 84 6.29 -18.20 -0.58
C LEU A 84 7.22 -18.55 -1.74
N VAL A 85 6.92 -18.09 -2.95
CA VAL A 85 7.71 -18.45 -4.13
C VAL A 85 9.11 -17.86 -4.12
N THR A 86 9.28 -16.61 -3.64
CA THR A 86 10.62 -16.02 -3.45
C THR A 86 11.45 -16.85 -2.46
N SER A 87 10.81 -17.29 -1.37
CA SER A 87 11.49 -18.07 -0.33
C SER A 87 11.90 -19.47 -0.81
N LEU A 88 11.04 -20.13 -1.59
CA LEU A 88 11.35 -21.41 -2.23
C LEU A 88 12.47 -21.26 -3.26
N ALA A 89 12.38 -20.25 -4.13
CA ALA A 89 13.38 -19.95 -5.14
C ALA A 89 14.75 -19.65 -4.52
N SER A 90 14.81 -18.83 -3.46
CA SER A 90 16.08 -18.48 -2.81
C SER A 90 16.77 -19.63 -2.10
N LYS A 91 16.06 -20.73 -1.80
CA LYS A 91 16.65 -21.94 -1.24
C LYS A 91 17.61 -22.61 -2.23
N VAL A 92 17.21 -22.68 -3.50
CA VAL A 92 17.95 -23.34 -4.60
C VAL A 92 18.75 -22.37 -5.47
N GLY A 93 18.48 -21.07 -5.36
CA GLY A 93 19.11 -20.01 -6.15
C GLY A 93 20.59 -19.76 -5.87
N LEU A 94 21.16 -18.86 -6.66
CA LEU A 94 22.57 -18.41 -6.66
C LEU A 94 22.96 -17.62 -5.41
N LYS A 95 21.98 -17.11 -4.66
CA LYS A 95 22.18 -16.40 -3.37
C LYS A 95 23.16 -15.22 -3.46
N ARG A 96 23.19 -14.51 -4.61
CA ARG A 96 24.05 -13.34 -4.78
C ARG A 96 23.59 -12.21 -3.85
N LYS A 97 24.53 -11.43 -3.33
CA LYS A 97 24.16 -10.23 -2.57
C LYS A 97 23.56 -9.20 -3.53
N PRO A 98 22.40 -8.59 -3.22
CA PRO A 98 21.83 -7.58 -4.10
C PRO A 98 22.73 -6.34 -4.19
N PRO A 99 22.96 -5.79 -5.40
CA PRO A 99 23.76 -4.59 -5.59
C PRO A 99 23.16 -3.39 -4.86
N ALA A 100 23.98 -2.36 -4.62
CA ALA A 100 23.59 -1.17 -3.87
C ALA A 100 22.34 -0.48 -4.45
N PHE A 101 22.21 -0.45 -5.78
CA PHE A 101 21.04 0.13 -6.45
C PHE A 101 19.74 -0.57 -6.07
N ILE A 102 19.70 -1.91 -6.04
CA ILE A 102 18.50 -2.65 -5.60
C ILE A 102 18.20 -2.32 -4.13
N ARG A 103 19.21 -2.32 -3.27
CA ARG A 103 19.05 -2.01 -1.83
C ARG A 103 18.68 -0.56 -1.53
N SER A 104 18.81 0.36 -2.49
CA SER A 104 18.53 1.79 -2.30
C SER A 104 17.05 2.13 -2.10
N GLY A 105 16.14 1.20 -2.43
CA GLY A 105 14.70 1.42 -2.42
C GLY A 105 14.16 2.14 -3.65
N TRP A 106 15.01 2.68 -4.52
CA TRP A 106 14.59 3.33 -5.78
C TRP A 106 13.94 2.35 -6.76
N VAL A 107 14.31 1.07 -6.72
CA VAL A 107 13.67 0.04 -7.56
C VAL A 107 12.19 -0.09 -7.24
N MET A 108 11.81 -0.13 -5.95
CA MET A 108 10.39 -0.15 -5.56
C MET A 108 9.64 1.10 -6.06
N THR A 109 10.22 2.28 -5.84
CA THR A 109 9.62 3.55 -6.25
C THR A 109 9.46 3.64 -7.77
N GLY A 110 10.51 3.30 -8.52
CA GLY A 110 10.49 3.30 -9.99
C GLY A 110 9.50 2.30 -10.57
N LEU A 111 9.44 1.08 -10.03
CA LEU A 111 8.46 0.08 -10.46
C LEU A 111 7.02 0.50 -10.15
N TYR A 112 6.77 1.13 -9.00
CA TYR A 112 5.44 1.65 -8.70
C TYR A 112 5.03 2.77 -9.67
N ILE A 113 5.93 3.72 -9.95
CA ILE A 113 5.70 4.78 -10.94
C ILE A 113 5.42 4.17 -12.32
N LEU A 114 6.20 3.18 -12.73
CA LEU A 114 6.01 2.46 -14.00
C LEU A 114 4.61 1.80 -14.06
N ILE A 115 4.20 1.11 -13.00
CA ILE A 115 2.87 0.47 -12.94
C ILE A 115 1.76 1.52 -12.97
N LEU A 116 1.94 2.65 -12.29
CA LEU A 116 0.96 3.72 -12.28
C LEU A 116 0.82 4.40 -13.65
N PHE A 117 1.93 4.78 -14.26
CA PHE A 117 1.94 5.50 -15.53
C PHE A 117 1.59 4.57 -16.70
N VAL A 118 2.29 3.45 -16.81
CA VAL A 118 2.13 2.53 -17.94
C VAL A 118 1.04 1.52 -17.64
N GLY A 119 1.08 0.82 -16.51
CA GLY A 119 0.10 -0.22 -16.19
C GLY A 119 -1.34 0.30 -16.06
N ILE A 120 -1.57 1.30 -15.23
CA ILE A 120 -2.92 1.81 -14.94
C ILE A 120 -3.43 2.73 -16.04
N HIS A 121 -2.64 3.71 -16.49
CA HIS A 121 -3.13 4.74 -17.42
C HIS A 121 -2.99 4.36 -18.90
N MET A 122 -1.90 3.71 -19.31
CA MET A 122 -1.73 3.31 -20.72
C MET A 122 -2.34 1.94 -21.00
N LEU A 123 -2.08 0.95 -20.14
CA LEU A 123 -2.50 -0.43 -20.34
C LEU A 123 -3.83 -0.75 -19.67
N SER A 124 -4.38 0.09 -18.79
CA SER A 124 -5.65 -0.17 -18.10
C SER A 124 -5.73 -1.57 -17.47
N ILE A 125 -4.64 -2.03 -16.84
CA ILE A 125 -4.55 -3.36 -16.21
C ILE A 125 -5.66 -3.60 -15.18
N HIS A 126 -6.20 -2.53 -14.61
CA HIS A 126 -7.25 -2.56 -13.61
C HIS A 126 -8.66 -2.69 -14.20
N ARG A 127 -8.82 -2.70 -15.54
CA ARG A 127 -10.11 -2.79 -16.25
C ARG A 127 -10.23 -4.05 -17.10
N ILE A 128 -9.13 -4.48 -17.71
CA ILE A 128 -9.15 -5.61 -18.65
C ILE A 128 -8.56 -6.85 -17.94
N PRO A 129 -9.36 -7.91 -17.70
CA PRO A 129 -8.91 -9.09 -16.95
C PRO A 129 -7.67 -9.76 -17.56
N PHE A 130 -7.59 -9.86 -18.88
CA PHE A 130 -6.42 -10.38 -19.58
C PHE A 130 -5.13 -9.62 -19.24
N ARG A 131 -5.17 -8.28 -19.22
CA ARG A 131 -3.99 -7.46 -18.91
C ARG A 131 -3.63 -7.54 -17.43
N MET A 132 -4.62 -7.70 -16.54
CA MET A 132 -4.37 -8.01 -15.12
C MET A 132 -3.65 -9.35 -14.96
N ALA A 133 -4.07 -10.40 -15.68
CA ALA A 133 -3.44 -11.73 -15.62
C ALA A 133 -1.96 -11.67 -16.03
N ILE A 134 -1.64 -10.98 -17.13
CA ILE A 134 -0.25 -10.73 -17.55
C ILE A 134 0.53 -10.02 -16.45
N TYR A 135 -0.03 -8.95 -15.88
CA TYR A 135 0.63 -8.21 -14.80
C TYR A 135 0.93 -9.11 -13.58
N MET A 136 -0.02 -9.93 -13.15
CA MET A 136 0.16 -10.87 -12.03
C MET A 136 1.22 -11.93 -12.36
N LEU A 137 1.23 -12.45 -13.59
CA LEU A 137 2.22 -13.42 -14.04
C LEU A 137 3.63 -12.82 -14.10
N VAL A 138 3.79 -11.59 -14.60
CA VAL A 138 5.06 -10.86 -14.59
C VAL A 138 5.54 -10.64 -13.15
N LEU A 139 4.65 -10.24 -12.24
CA LEU A 139 4.99 -10.04 -10.84
C LEU A 139 5.43 -11.36 -10.17
N PHE A 140 4.75 -12.46 -10.48
CA PHE A 140 5.10 -13.81 -10.04
C PHE A 140 6.47 -14.24 -10.58
N GLY A 141 6.69 -14.10 -11.89
CA GLY A 141 7.96 -14.40 -12.54
C GLY A 141 9.11 -13.58 -11.97
N ALA A 142 8.89 -12.29 -11.72
CA ALA A 142 9.88 -11.43 -11.06
C ALA A 142 10.20 -11.93 -9.63
N ALA A 143 9.19 -12.30 -8.84
CA ALA A 143 9.41 -12.84 -7.49
C ALA A 143 10.28 -14.12 -7.52
N VAL A 144 9.99 -15.03 -8.45
CA VAL A 144 10.80 -16.25 -8.67
C VAL A 144 12.22 -15.90 -9.14
N ALA A 145 12.36 -15.05 -10.15
CA ALA A 145 13.66 -14.68 -10.72
C ALA A 145 14.58 -14.01 -9.69
N PHE A 146 14.06 -13.05 -8.91
CA PHE A 146 14.84 -12.39 -7.86
C PHE A 146 15.14 -13.35 -6.70
N GLY A 147 14.26 -14.30 -6.40
CA GLY A 147 14.53 -15.38 -5.45
C GLY A 147 15.65 -16.30 -5.95
N LEU A 148 15.67 -16.67 -7.23
CA LEU A 148 16.72 -17.52 -7.82
C LEU A 148 18.07 -16.80 -7.91
N LEU A 149 18.08 -15.48 -8.13
CA LEU A 149 19.32 -14.73 -8.34
C LEU A 149 19.97 -14.27 -7.03
N PHE A 150 19.18 -13.74 -6.10
CA PHE A 150 19.68 -13.04 -4.92
C PHE A 150 19.46 -13.78 -3.60
N SER A 151 20.21 -13.39 -2.57
CA SER A 151 20.12 -13.95 -1.23
C SER A 151 18.81 -13.56 -0.52
N ARG A 152 18.26 -14.49 0.27
CA ARG A 152 17.05 -14.29 1.09
C ARG A 152 15.86 -13.74 0.28
N ASN A 153 14.92 -13.03 0.92
CA ASN A 153 13.72 -12.49 0.28
C ASN A 153 13.98 -11.09 -0.30
N THR A 154 14.98 -10.98 -1.18
CA THR A 154 15.37 -9.71 -1.83
C THR A 154 14.21 -9.06 -2.57
N PHE A 155 13.34 -9.85 -3.22
CA PHE A 155 12.16 -9.31 -3.90
C PHE A 155 11.27 -8.53 -2.92
N CYS A 156 10.89 -9.14 -1.80
CA CYS A 156 10.04 -8.52 -0.79
C CYS A 156 10.69 -7.32 -0.09
N ALA A 157 12.02 -7.35 0.08
CA ALA A 157 12.79 -6.30 0.73
C ALA A 157 13.02 -5.06 -0.15
N HIS A 158 13.24 -5.27 -1.46
CA HIS A 158 13.83 -4.22 -2.31
C HIS A 158 13.20 -4.03 -3.69
N VAL A 159 12.28 -4.92 -4.12
CA VAL A 159 11.78 -4.92 -5.51
C VAL A 159 10.26 -4.88 -5.59
N CYS A 160 9.55 -5.47 -4.62
CA CYS A 160 8.09 -5.51 -4.60
C CYS A 160 7.52 -4.09 -4.78
N PRO A 161 6.76 -3.80 -5.86
CA PRO A 161 6.36 -2.44 -6.20
C PRO A 161 5.52 -1.77 -5.11
N VAL A 162 4.77 -2.56 -4.34
CA VAL A 162 3.90 -2.08 -3.27
C VAL A 162 4.61 -2.07 -1.91
N GLY A 163 5.90 -2.43 -1.85
CA GLY A 163 6.67 -2.54 -0.61
C GLY A 163 6.69 -1.24 0.20
N HIS A 164 7.02 -0.11 -0.44
CA HIS A 164 6.96 1.21 0.21
C HIS A 164 5.56 1.59 0.66
N LEU A 165 4.52 1.30 -0.14
CA LEU A 165 3.13 1.60 0.24
C LEU A 165 2.76 0.92 1.56
N LEU A 166 3.00 -0.40 1.63
CA LEU A 166 2.67 -1.20 2.80
C LEU A 166 3.54 -0.83 4.00
N GLY A 167 4.83 -0.57 3.79
CA GLY A 167 5.75 -0.12 4.84
C GLY A 167 5.34 1.23 5.42
N LEU A 168 5.07 2.22 4.58
CA LEU A 168 4.70 3.56 5.05
C LEU A 168 3.35 3.58 5.75
N TYR A 169 2.36 2.85 5.25
CA TYR A 169 1.04 2.76 5.89
C TYR A 169 1.07 1.95 7.19
N SER A 170 1.96 0.96 7.29
CA SER A 170 2.15 0.19 8.53
C SER A 170 2.62 1.02 9.73
N ARG A 171 3.16 2.21 9.51
CA ARG A 171 3.52 3.15 10.59
C ARG A 171 2.30 3.67 11.37
N LEU A 172 1.09 3.53 10.82
CA LEU A 172 -0.16 3.87 11.51
C LEU A 172 -0.66 2.73 12.41
N ALA A 173 -0.19 1.51 12.18
CA ALA A 173 -0.75 0.32 12.82
C ALA A 173 -0.44 0.25 14.32
N PRO A 174 -1.45 -0.01 15.18
CA PRO A 174 -1.25 -0.28 16.60
C PRO A 174 -0.68 -1.67 16.86
N MET A 175 -0.67 -2.55 15.86
CA MET A 175 -0.11 -3.89 15.96
C MET A 175 1.26 -3.91 15.30
N GLY A 176 2.24 -4.52 15.95
CA GLY A 176 3.56 -4.63 15.36
C GLY A 176 4.34 -5.85 15.81
N TRP A 177 5.50 -6.03 15.21
CA TRP A 177 6.43 -7.11 15.53
C TRP A 177 7.58 -6.58 16.36
N GLY A 178 8.04 -7.37 17.33
CA GLY A 178 9.19 -7.00 18.17
C GLY A 178 9.45 -8.02 19.26
N VAL A 179 10.35 -7.68 20.17
CA VAL A 179 10.69 -8.52 21.34
C VAL A 179 10.18 -7.83 22.60
N ARG A 180 9.59 -8.60 23.53
CA ARG A 180 9.04 -8.06 24.79
C ARG A 180 10.13 -7.67 25.80
N ASP A 181 11.20 -8.45 25.88
CA ASP A 181 12.33 -8.23 26.78
C ASP A 181 13.64 -8.43 26.00
N LYS A 182 14.40 -7.35 25.90
CA LYS A 182 15.64 -7.30 25.11
C LYS A 182 16.79 -8.04 25.80
N SER A 183 16.75 -8.25 27.12
CA SER A 183 17.81 -8.94 27.86
C SER A 183 17.96 -10.40 27.43
N VAL A 184 16.85 -11.08 27.16
CA VAL A 184 16.87 -12.46 26.63
C VAL A 184 17.53 -12.53 25.25
N CYS A 185 17.47 -11.45 24.46
CA CYS A 185 18.19 -11.36 23.20
C CYS A 185 19.67 -11.00 23.36
N SER A 186 20.08 -10.24 24.40
CA SER A 186 21.50 -9.94 24.64
C SER A 186 22.28 -11.19 25.04
N ASP A 187 21.64 -12.12 25.74
CA ASP A 187 22.28 -13.36 26.21
C ASP A 187 22.22 -14.50 25.17
N CYS A 188 21.61 -14.25 24.01
CA CYS A 188 21.49 -15.22 22.92
C CYS A 188 22.75 -15.24 22.05
N LYS A 189 23.61 -16.25 22.25
CA LYS A 189 24.85 -16.45 21.48
C LYS A 189 24.61 -16.92 20.05
N ASP A 190 23.66 -17.85 19.84
CA ASP A 190 23.46 -18.48 18.53
C ASP A 190 22.74 -17.59 17.50
N GLN A 191 21.93 -16.65 17.99
CA GLN A 191 21.17 -15.67 17.18
C GLN A 191 20.50 -16.29 15.94
N LEU A 192 19.90 -17.48 16.09
CA LEU A 192 19.32 -18.26 14.98
C LEU A 192 18.24 -17.49 14.21
N CYS A 193 17.59 -16.51 14.84
CA CYS A 193 16.60 -15.64 14.21
C CYS A 193 17.19 -14.66 13.17
N VAL A 194 18.51 -14.46 13.13
CA VAL A 194 19.23 -13.59 12.16
C VAL A 194 20.39 -14.30 11.44
N SER A 195 20.82 -15.46 11.94
CA SER A 195 21.96 -16.23 11.45
C SER A 195 21.83 -16.69 9.99
N ASN A 196 22.95 -16.70 9.26
CA ASN A 196 23.00 -17.27 7.92
C ASN A 196 22.81 -18.80 7.92
N LYS A 197 23.10 -19.50 9.03
CA LYS A 197 22.95 -20.96 9.14
C LYS A 197 21.51 -21.43 8.94
N THR A 198 20.53 -20.60 9.32
CA THR A 198 19.09 -20.90 9.21
C THR A 198 18.41 -20.11 8.10
N ALA A 199 19.14 -19.29 7.32
CA ALA A 199 18.55 -18.35 6.37
C ALA A 199 17.71 -19.00 5.27
N TYR A 200 18.04 -20.22 4.88
CA TYR A 200 17.38 -20.95 3.79
C TYR A 200 16.60 -22.19 4.27
N ARG A 201 16.32 -22.27 5.58
CA ARG A 201 15.33 -23.23 6.08
C ARG A 201 13.95 -22.85 5.53
N PHE A 202 13.11 -23.83 5.23
CA PHE A 202 11.80 -23.53 4.66
C PHE A 202 10.87 -22.92 5.72
N GLN A 203 10.73 -23.60 6.85
CA GLN A 203 10.07 -23.11 8.06
C GLN A 203 11.10 -22.91 9.17
N GLY A 204 10.93 -21.88 9.99
CA GLY A 204 11.90 -21.55 11.05
C GLY A 204 13.21 -21.00 10.52
N ARG A 205 13.15 -20.16 9.48
CA ARG A 205 14.32 -19.43 8.97
C ARG A 205 14.60 -18.14 9.71
N SER A 206 15.85 -17.69 9.63
CA SER A 206 16.21 -16.32 9.99
C SER A 206 15.37 -15.30 9.21
N CYS A 207 15.32 -14.05 9.68
CA CYS A 207 14.58 -12.98 9.00
C CYS A 207 14.90 -12.90 7.49
N GLY A 208 13.88 -13.14 6.66
CA GLY A 208 14.01 -13.17 5.21
C GLY A 208 14.40 -11.82 4.58
N VAL A 209 14.18 -10.72 5.30
CA VAL A 209 14.58 -9.37 4.88
C VAL A 209 15.77 -8.82 5.68
N GLY A 210 16.44 -9.66 6.47
CA GLY A 210 17.69 -9.28 7.14
C GLY A 210 17.55 -8.42 8.39
N LEU A 211 16.35 -8.29 8.95
CA LEU A 211 16.10 -7.50 10.15
C LEU A 211 16.45 -8.28 11.43
N ARG A 212 16.89 -7.55 12.46
CA ARG A 212 17.13 -8.08 13.81
C ARG A 212 15.97 -7.74 14.73
N PRO A 213 15.16 -8.73 15.17
CA PRO A 213 13.96 -8.45 15.97
C PRO A 213 14.18 -7.65 17.26
N ALA A 214 15.34 -7.81 17.92
CA ALA A 214 15.66 -7.12 19.17
C ALA A 214 15.74 -5.59 19.06
N ILE A 215 16.02 -5.09 17.85
CA ILE A 215 16.13 -3.65 17.56
C ILE A 215 14.98 -3.14 16.70
N LEU A 216 13.98 -3.98 16.38
CA LEU A 216 12.80 -3.54 15.65
C LEU A 216 11.98 -2.58 16.50
N ASP A 217 11.87 -1.35 16.03
CA ASP A 217 11.24 -0.24 16.74
C ASP A 217 10.14 0.42 15.90
N ASP A 218 9.97 0.08 14.62
CA ASP A 218 8.81 0.43 13.78
C ASP A 218 8.34 -0.73 12.86
N ASN A 219 7.20 -0.54 12.21
CA ASN A 219 6.55 -1.53 11.34
C ASN A 219 6.94 -1.49 9.85
N THR A 220 7.75 -0.52 9.41
CA THR A 220 8.01 -0.19 7.98
C THR A 220 8.62 -1.36 7.22
N GLU A 221 9.64 -2.00 7.78
CA GLU A 221 10.44 -3.00 7.07
C GLU A 221 10.02 -4.45 7.35
N CYS A 222 9.45 -4.73 8.54
CA CYS A 222 9.13 -6.10 8.94
C CYS A 222 7.95 -6.66 8.13
N LEU A 223 8.16 -7.78 7.44
CA LEU A 223 7.10 -8.50 6.71
C LEU A 223 6.08 -9.21 7.62
N VAL A 224 6.36 -9.25 8.93
CA VAL A 224 5.55 -9.92 9.93
C VAL A 224 5.36 -11.43 9.66
N CYS A 225 6.25 -12.08 8.89
CA CYS A 225 6.06 -13.46 8.43
C CYS A 225 6.25 -14.57 9.49
N GLY A 226 6.66 -14.22 10.71
CA GLY A 226 6.77 -15.18 11.82
C GLY A 226 7.96 -16.13 11.81
N GLN A 227 8.73 -16.21 10.72
CA GLN A 227 9.78 -17.22 10.59
C GLN A 227 10.88 -17.10 11.65
N CYS A 228 11.24 -15.86 12.01
CA CYS A 228 12.23 -15.60 13.06
C CYS A 228 11.77 -16.05 14.47
N MET A 229 10.46 -16.10 14.74
CA MET A 229 9.91 -16.65 15.99
C MET A 229 10.11 -18.16 16.05
N LYS A 230 9.92 -18.85 14.93
CA LYS A 230 10.11 -20.31 14.82
C LYS A 230 11.58 -20.73 14.79
N ALA A 231 12.45 -19.86 14.29
CA ALA A 231 13.90 -20.07 14.29
C ALA A 231 14.52 -19.90 15.70
N CYS A 232 13.85 -19.18 16.60
CA CYS A 232 14.33 -18.91 17.95
C CYS A 232 14.16 -20.17 18.82
N ASP A 233 15.26 -20.80 19.20
CA ASP A 233 15.35 -21.97 20.08
C ASP A 233 14.95 -21.68 21.54
N ARG A 234 15.09 -20.42 21.98
CA ARG A 234 14.62 -19.93 23.29
C ARG A 234 13.08 -19.91 23.39
N ASN A 235 12.35 -20.40 22.38
CA ASN A 235 10.89 -20.55 22.31
C ASN A 235 10.40 -21.92 22.79
N ASN A 236 10.31 -22.14 24.11
CA ASN A 236 9.66 -23.33 24.67
C ASN A 236 8.14 -23.07 24.85
N PRO A 237 7.25 -23.92 24.30
CA PRO A 237 5.80 -23.76 24.40
C PRO A 237 5.18 -23.97 25.80
N GLY A 238 5.93 -24.49 26.79
CA GLY A 238 5.37 -24.87 28.11
C GLY A 238 5.50 -23.87 29.27
N LEU A 239 6.13 -22.70 29.09
CA LEU A 239 6.39 -21.76 30.19
C LEU A 239 5.73 -20.40 29.94
N GLY A 240 4.90 -19.95 30.88
CA GLY A 240 4.38 -18.58 30.93
C GLY A 240 5.53 -17.57 31.02
N GLY A 241 5.47 -16.50 30.22
CA GLY A 241 6.42 -15.39 30.31
C GLY A 241 7.69 -15.49 29.44
N ARG A 242 7.59 -15.78 28.13
CA ARG A 242 8.77 -15.78 27.23
C ARG A 242 8.82 -14.61 26.23
N PRO A 243 9.92 -13.84 26.18
CA PRO A 243 10.12 -12.75 25.24
C PRO A 243 10.80 -13.24 23.95
N ASN A 244 10.01 -13.86 23.06
CA ASN A 244 10.44 -14.09 21.69
C ASN A 244 10.05 -12.91 20.79
N PRO A 245 10.63 -12.82 19.57
CA PRO A 245 10.04 -12.04 18.50
C PRO A 245 8.59 -12.46 18.29
N GLY A 246 7.66 -11.52 18.35
CA GLY A 246 6.25 -11.80 18.14
C GLY A 246 5.41 -10.54 18.02
N TRP A 247 4.10 -10.73 17.95
CA TRP A 247 3.14 -9.64 17.97
C TRP A 247 3.13 -8.94 19.32
N LEU A 248 3.20 -7.62 19.27
CA LEU A 248 3.11 -6.71 20.40
C LEU A 248 2.07 -5.62 20.09
N GLN A 249 1.37 -5.18 21.13
CA GLN A 249 0.56 -3.98 21.05
C GLN A 249 1.47 -2.77 21.15
N ARG A 250 1.38 -1.88 20.17
CA ARG A 250 1.98 -0.56 20.16
C ARG A 250 0.88 0.46 20.45
N ARG A 251 1.27 1.64 20.92
CA ARG A 251 0.36 2.79 20.95
C ARG A 251 -0.05 3.12 19.51
N TRP A 252 -1.32 3.45 19.29
CA TRP A 252 -1.81 3.94 18.01
C TRP A 252 -0.92 5.07 17.49
N PHE A 253 -0.55 4.98 16.20
CA PHE A 253 0.25 5.97 15.49
C PHE A 253 1.66 6.22 16.07
N LYS A 254 2.18 5.35 16.95
CA LYS A 254 3.52 5.48 17.54
C LYS A 254 4.58 5.77 16.48
N ASP A 255 4.66 4.94 15.45
CA ASP A 255 5.76 4.97 14.49
C ASP A 255 5.71 6.21 13.57
N ILE A 256 4.53 6.80 13.38
CA ILE A 256 4.37 8.11 12.74
C ILE A 256 4.79 9.24 13.69
N ILE A 257 4.37 9.17 14.96
CA ILE A 257 4.69 10.18 15.99
C ILE A 257 6.17 10.16 16.38
N ASP A 258 6.89 9.06 16.18
CA ASP A 258 8.34 8.97 16.40
C ASP A 258 9.16 9.70 15.32
N LEU A 259 8.51 10.26 14.29
CA LEU A 259 9.11 11.16 13.29
C LEU A 259 10.32 10.60 12.54
N LYS A 260 10.39 9.27 12.37
CA LYS A 260 11.44 8.64 11.56
C LYS A 260 11.42 9.17 10.13
N VAL A 261 12.55 9.77 9.76
CA VAL A 261 12.77 10.45 8.48
C VAL A 261 12.62 9.47 7.32
N LEU A 262 12.02 9.93 6.23
CA LEU A 262 11.89 9.14 5.01
C LEU A 262 13.23 9.05 4.29
N THR A 263 13.49 7.96 3.59
CA THR A 263 14.55 7.92 2.57
C THR A 263 14.15 8.74 1.34
N ALA A 264 15.11 9.10 0.48
CA ALA A 264 14.80 9.81 -0.76
C ALA A 264 13.81 9.04 -1.65
N ALA A 265 13.98 7.72 -1.76
CA ALA A 265 13.08 6.85 -2.50
C ALA A 265 11.67 6.81 -1.90
N GLN A 266 11.54 6.76 -0.57
CA GLN A 266 10.25 6.81 0.13
C GLN A 266 9.58 8.18 -0.01
N SER A 267 10.33 9.28 0.04
CA SER A 267 9.79 10.63 -0.14
C SER A 267 9.26 10.83 -1.57
N ALA A 268 10.03 10.42 -2.59
CA ALA A 268 9.57 10.42 -3.98
C ALA A 268 8.34 9.54 -4.19
N PHE A 269 8.33 8.35 -3.57
CA PHE A 269 7.16 7.47 -3.56
C PHE A 269 5.94 8.15 -2.94
N CYS A 270 6.07 8.73 -1.74
CA CYS A 270 5.00 9.46 -1.07
C CYS A 270 4.45 10.60 -1.94
N LEU A 271 5.32 11.37 -2.59
CA LEU A 271 4.91 12.46 -3.47
C LEU A 271 4.02 11.94 -4.60
N VAL A 272 4.46 10.91 -5.32
CA VAL A 272 3.67 10.31 -6.42
C VAL A 272 2.34 9.75 -5.92
N VAL A 273 2.37 8.97 -4.83
CA VAL A 273 1.15 8.38 -4.27
C VAL A 273 0.19 9.44 -3.73
N SER A 274 0.69 10.59 -3.28
CA SER A 274 -0.15 11.69 -2.82
C SER A 274 -1.03 12.27 -3.93
N GLY A 275 -0.54 12.27 -5.18
CA GLY A 275 -1.34 12.61 -6.37
C GLY A 275 -2.28 11.47 -6.78
N PHE A 276 -1.82 10.22 -6.65
CA PHE A 276 -2.65 9.04 -6.94
C PHE A 276 -3.91 8.96 -6.07
N VAL A 277 -3.81 9.22 -4.76
CA VAL A 277 -4.99 9.20 -3.88
C VAL A 277 -5.96 10.34 -4.16
N ILE A 278 -5.46 11.50 -4.64
CA ILE A 278 -6.33 12.57 -5.12
C ILE A 278 -7.12 12.05 -6.32
N TYR A 279 -6.44 11.51 -7.33
CA TYR A 279 -7.09 10.94 -8.50
C TYR A 279 -8.13 9.87 -8.15
N GLU A 280 -7.77 8.90 -7.30
CA GLU A 280 -8.66 7.80 -6.96
C GLU A 280 -9.93 8.26 -6.23
N LEU A 281 -9.85 9.24 -5.35
CA LEU A 281 -11.01 9.67 -4.56
C LEU A 281 -11.79 10.81 -5.25
N PHE A 282 -11.11 11.80 -5.83
CA PHE A 282 -11.77 12.94 -6.50
C PHE A 282 -12.47 12.54 -7.81
N THR A 283 -12.15 11.37 -8.38
CA THR A 283 -12.86 10.88 -9.57
C THR A 283 -14.17 10.16 -9.26
N GLU A 284 -14.50 9.93 -7.97
CA GLU A 284 -15.76 9.31 -7.56
C GLU A 284 -16.96 10.26 -7.67
N TRP A 285 -16.73 11.56 -7.50
CA TRP A 285 -17.74 12.60 -7.68
C TRP A 285 -17.53 13.31 -9.02
N SER A 286 -18.60 13.49 -9.78
CA SER A 286 -18.57 14.08 -11.13
C SER A 286 -17.95 15.49 -11.14
N VAL A 287 -18.33 16.34 -10.18
CA VAL A 287 -17.85 17.73 -10.10
C VAL A 287 -16.34 17.78 -9.83
N SER A 288 -15.85 17.08 -8.80
CA SER A 288 -14.42 17.05 -8.51
C SER A 288 -13.62 16.34 -9.60
N LYS A 289 -14.23 15.37 -10.30
CA LYS A 289 -13.61 14.70 -11.46
C LYS A 289 -13.40 15.69 -12.61
N GLU A 290 -14.40 16.49 -12.94
CA GLU A 290 -14.30 17.50 -13.99
C GLU A 290 -13.25 18.55 -13.63
N LEU A 291 -13.27 19.05 -12.40
CA LEU A 291 -12.27 20.00 -11.91
C LEU A 291 -10.84 19.43 -11.97
N LEU A 292 -10.64 18.20 -11.48
CA LEU A 292 -9.33 17.56 -11.47
C LEU A 292 -8.79 17.31 -12.89
N LEU A 293 -9.67 16.98 -13.84
CA LEU A 293 -9.31 16.65 -15.21
C LEU A 293 -9.29 17.86 -16.15
N TRP A 294 -9.75 19.02 -15.70
CA TRP A 294 -9.76 20.26 -16.48
C TRP A 294 -8.35 20.66 -16.95
N ALA A 295 -7.37 20.77 -16.05
CA ALA A 295 -6.02 21.19 -16.44
C ALA A 295 -5.32 20.18 -17.36
N PRO A 296 -5.31 18.85 -17.08
CA PRO A 296 -4.77 17.86 -18.01
C PRO A 296 -5.44 17.90 -19.39
N SER A 297 -6.78 17.97 -19.45
CA SER A 297 -7.50 17.97 -20.73
C SER A 297 -7.23 19.22 -21.57
N LYS A 298 -7.11 20.40 -20.95
CA LYS A 298 -6.74 21.62 -21.64
C LYS A 298 -5.31 21.57 -22.17
N LEU A 299 -4.37 21.03 -21.39
CA LEU A 299 -3.00 20.86 -21.83
C LEU A 299 -2.90 19.88 -23.01
N GLU A 300 -3.63 18.78 -22.98
CA GLU A 300 -3.72 17.83 -24.10
C GLU A 300 -4.22 18.49 -25.38
N GLN A 301 -5.26 19.33 -25.28
CA GLN A 301 -5.79 20.10 -26.41
C GLN A 301 -4.74 21.09 -26.95
N MET A 302 -4.05 21.83 -26.07
CA MET A 302 -3.03 22.81 -26.47
C MET A 302 -1.82 22.18 -27.15
N LEU A 303 -1.40 21.00 -26.67
CA LEU A 303 -0.24 20.28 -27.21
C LEU A 303 -0.58 19.47 -28.47
N GLY A 304 -1.85 19.46 -28.93
CA GLY A 304 -2.28 18.67 -30.08
C GLY A 304 -2.04 17.17 -29.91
N VAL A 305 -2.07 16.68 -28.66
CA VAL A 305 -1.72 15.30 -28.35
C VAL A 305 -2.80 14.37 -28.87
N SER A 306 -2.39 13.39 -29.67
CA SER A 306 -3.27 12.38 -30.24
C SER A 306 -2.89 10.97 -29.77
N GLY A 307 -3.90 10.11 -29.70
CA GLY A 307 -3.73 8.70 -29.42
C GLY A 307 -3.65 8.34 -27.92
N PRO A 308 -4.01 7.10 -27.54
CA PRO A 308 -4.16 6.71 -26.13
C PRO A 308 -2.88 6.85 -25.30
N LEU A 309 -1.71 6.64 -25.90
CA LEU A 309 -0.41 6.76 -25.24
C LEU A 309 -0.10 8.21 -24.86
N GLY A 310 -0.33 9.15 -25.78
CA GLY A 310 -0.11 10.58 -25.56
C GLY A 310 -1.00 11.11 -24.43
N HIS A 311 -2.32 10.85 -24.52
CA HIS A 311 -3.28 11.21 -23.48
C HIS A 311 -2.91 10.58 -22.12
N GLY A 312 -2.55 9.30 -22.12
CA GLY A 312 -2.11 8.60 -20.91
C GLY A 312 -0.88 9.25 -20.25
N MET A 313 0.09 9.69 -21.05
CA MET A 313 1.33 10.30 -20.56
C MET A 313 1.11 11.69 -19.97
N VAL A 314 0.41 12.58 -20.70
CA VAL A 314 0.13 13.95 -20.23
C VAL A 314 -0.67 13.91 -18.93
N LYS A 315 -1.73 13.10 -18.91
CA LYS A 315 -2.56 12.92 -17.71
C LYS A 315 -1.76 12.37 -16.53
N SER A 316 -0.89 11.37 -16.75
CA SER A 316 -0.08 10.80 -15.67
C SER A 316 0.94 11.80 -15.13
N LEU A 317 1.62 12.56 -16.00
CA LEU A 317 2.58 13.58 -15.59
C LEU A 317 1.89 14.68 -14.79
N MET A 318 0.76 15.18 -15.27
CA MET A 318 0.01 16.23 -14.60
C MET A 318 -0.51 15.79 -13.23
N LEU A 319 -1.11 14.60 -13.14
CA LEU A 319 -1.78 14.14 -11.91
C LEU A 319 -0.82 13.55 -10.87
N PHE A 320 0.28 12.93 -11.29
CA PHE A 320 1.15 12.16 -10.40
C PHE A 320 2.55 12.74 -10.23
N ALA A 321 2.92 13.76 -11.01
CA ALA A 321 4.15 14.52 -10.80
C ALA A 321 3.84 15.99 -10.50
N VAL A 322 3.19 16.71 -11.43
CA VAL A 322 3.01 18.17 -11.32
C VAL A 322 2.10 18.54 -10.16
N LEU A 323 0.88 18.00 -10.12
CA LEU A 323 -0.10 18.28 -9.06
C LEU A 323 0.45 18.00 -7.64
N PRO A 324 0.97 16.79 -7.33
CA PRO A 324 1.51 16.55 -6.00
C PRO A 324 2.76 17.38 -5.72
N ALA A 325 3.62 17.65 -6.70
CA ALA A 325 4.76 18.55 -6.49
C ALA A 325 4.31 19.96 -6.10
N LEU A 326 3.28 20.52 -6.75
CA LEU A 326 2.70 21.81 -6.37
C LEU A 326 2.17 21.79 -4.93
N ILE A 327 1.39 20.76 -4.57
CA ILE A 327 0.84 20.61 -3.22
C ILE A 327 1.96 20.52 -2.16
N TRP A 328 3.05 19.82 -2.45
CA TRP A 328 4.16 19.67 -1.51
C TRP A 328 5.04 20.92 -1.44
N LEU A 329 5.21 21.63 -2.55
CA LEU A 329 6.10 22.79 -2.65
C LEU A 329 5.45 24.11 -2.24
N VAL A 330 4.11 24.24 -2.29
CA VAL A 330 3.42 25.47 -1.84
C VAL A 330 3.70 25.79 -0.36
N PRO A 331 3.54 24.86 0.61
CA PRO A 331 3.91 25.11 2.00
C PRO A 331 5.40 25.44 2.17
N PHE A 332 6.28 24.78 1.40
CA PHE A 332 7.71 25.08 1.42
C PHE A 332 8.03 26.47 0.86
N GLY A 333 7.37 26.88 -0.22
CA GLY A 333 7.49 28.21 -0.81
C GLY A 333 7.08 29.29 0.18
N ALA A 334 5.92 29.13 0.84
CA ALA A 334 5.47 30.03 1.91
C ALA A 334 6.46 30.08 3.09
N PHE A 335 7.00 28.92 3.48
CA PHE A 335 8.05 28.83 4.50
C PHE A 335 9.33 29.58 4.09
N ARG A 336 9.73 29.51 2.82
CA ARG A 336 10.92 30.22 2.32
C ARG A 336 10.70 31.72 2.22
N LEU A 337 9.54 32.16 1.72
CA LEU A 337 9.17 33.58 1.60
C LEU A 337 9.11 34.28 2.96
N THR A 338 8.74 33.56 4.02
CA THR A 338 8.73 34.08 5.39
C THR A 338 10.11 34.07 6.07
N GLY A 339 11.18 33.65 5.37
CA GLY A 339 12.56 33.65 5.86
C GLY A 339 13.06 32.31 6.42
N GLY A 340 12.37 31.20 6.13
CA GLY A 340 12.78 29.87 6.55
C GLY A 340 14.08 29.39 5.88
N ARG A 341 14.98 28.76 6.65
CA ARG A 341 16.32 28.33 6.21
C ARG A 341 16.50 26.82 6.00
N LEU A 342 15.44 26.03 6.17
CA LEU A 342 15.51 24.58 5.96
C LEU A 342 15.75 24.26 4.46
N PRO A 343 16.74 23.43 4.11
CA PRO A 343 16.94 23.02 2.72
C PRO A 343 15.79 22.13 2.24
N LEU A 344 15.50 22.18 0.93
CA LEU A 344 14.37 21.45 0.34
C LEU A 344 14.44 19.94 0.60
N SER A 345 15.63 19.35 0.54
CA SER A 345 15.82 17.93 0.85
C SER A 345 15.37 17.59 2.27
N ASN A 346 15.78 18.36 3.28
CA ASN A 346 15.35 18.13 4.66
C ASN A 346 13.85 18.36 4.84
N TYR A 347 13.26 19.32 4.13
CA TYR A 347 11.82 19.50 4.11
C TYR A 347 11.12 18.25 3.57
N LEU A 348 11.48 17.79 2.37
CA LEU A 348 10.84 16.64 1.72
C LEU A 348 10.99 15.34 2.52
N LEU A 349 12.15 15.10 3.13
CA LEU A 349 12.42 13.87 3.87
C LEU A 349 11.76 13.85 5.26
N ARG A 350 11.65 15.02 5.93
CA ARG A 350 11.11 15.12 7.31
C ARG A 350 9.62 15.44 7.32
N PHE A 351 9.18 16.44 6.55
CA PHE A 351 7.78 16.86 6.51
C PHE A 351 6.91 15.99 5.59
N GLY A 352 7.51 15.20 4.69
CA GLY A 352 6.79 14.19 3.91
C GLY A 352 6.01 13.18 4.76
N ILE A 353 6.43 12.95 6.01
CA ILE A 353 5.72 12.07 6.96
C ILE A 353 4.30 12.58 7.26
N ALA A 354 4.08 13.90 7.25
CA ALA A 354 2.79 14.51 7.56
C ALA A 354 1.70 14.16 6.52
N PHE A 355 2.07 13.81 5.29
CA PHE A 355 1.12 13.41 4.25
C PHE A 355 0.58 11.99 4.47
N ILE A 356 1.33 11.11 5.15
CA ILE A 356 1.01 9.68 5.26
C ILE A 356 -0.38 9.43 5.90
N PRO A 357 -0.75 10.06 7.04
CA PRO A 357 -2.09 9.87 7.62
C PRO A 357 -3.22 10.16 6.65
N ILE A 358 -3.16 11.29 5.94
CA ILE A 358 -4.21 11.73 5.00
C ILE A 358 -4.26 10.80 3.78
N MET A 359 -3.10 10.43 3.23
CA MET A 359 -3.02 9.49 2.11
C MET A 359 -3.62 8.12 2.47
N ALA A 360 -3.27 7.60 3.66
CA ALA A 360 -3.78 6.32 4.13
C ALA A 360 -5.30 6.36 4.36
N ALA A 361 -5.82 7.44 4.93
CA ALA A 361 -7.26 7.63 5.09
C ALA A 361 -7.98 7.72 3.75
N ALA A 362 -7.46 8.49 2.78
CA ALA A 362 -8.06 8.59 1.45
C ALA A 362 -8.14 7.22 0.76
N HIS A 363 -7.07 6.42 0.82
CA HIS A 363 -7.09 5.05 0.31
C HIS A 363 -8.03 4.12 1.09
N ALA A 364 -8.11 4.23 2.42
CA ALA A 364 -9.04 3.44 3.24
C ALA A 364 -10.51 3.76 2.88
N ILE A 365 -10.83 5.04 2.69
CA ILE A 365 -12.16 5.50 2.25
C ILE A 365 -12.48 4.91 0.88
N LYS A 366 -11.56 5.03 -0.08
CA LYS A 366 -11.72 4.45 -1.42
C LYS A 366 -11.90 2.93 -1.37
N ALA A 367 -11.11 2.24 -0.54
CA ALA A 367 -11.20 0.80 -0.33
C ALA A 367 -12.61 0.40 0.14
N LEU A 368 -13.14 1.08 1.15
CA LEU A 368 -14.46 0.81 1.71
C LEU A 368 -15.59 1.14 0.72
N LEU A 369 -15.51 2.28 0.01
CA LEU A 369 -16.48 2.65 -1.03
C LEU A 369 -16.52 1.60 -2.15
N LYS A 370 -15.34 1.14 -2.59
CA LYS A 370 -15.21 0.14 -3.65
C LYS A 370 -15.71 -1.24 -3.23
N MET A 371 -15.34 -1.72 -2.04
CA MET A 371 -15.80 -3.00 -1.52
C MET A 371 -17.33 -3.03 -1.37
N THR A 372 -17.91 -1.96 -0.84
CA THR A 372 -19.36 -1.90 -0.57
C THR A 372 -20.19 -1.66 -1.84
N SER A 373 -19.72 -0.84 -2.78
CA SER A 373 -20.42 -0.58 -4.06
C SER A 373 -20.36 -1.75 -5.04
N ARG A 374 -19.64 -2.82 -4.71
CA ARG A 374 -19.48 -4.01 -5.55
C ARG A 374 -20.15 -5.27 -4.98
N ILE A 375 -20.83 -5.15 -3.84
CA ILE A 375 -21.62 -6.23 -3.25
C ILE A 375 -22.65 -6.81 -4.24
N PRO A 376 -23.44 -6.01 -5.01
CA PRO A 376 -24.47 -6.55 -5.90
C PRO A 376 -23.93 -7.43 -7.02
N TYR A 377 -22.65 -7.29 -7.39
CA TYR A 377 -22.06 -8.09 -8.47
C TYR A 377 -21.88 -9.56 -8.09
N TRP A 378 -21.82 -9.90 -6.79
CA TRP A 378 -21.62 -11.28 -6.33
C TRP A 378 -22.78 -12.22 -6.68
N GLU A 379 -23.96 -11.68 -6.94
CA GLU A 379 -25.12 -12.46 -7.39
C GLU A 379 -24.85 -13.21 -8.70
N TYR A 380 -24.09 -12.59 -9.61
CA TYR A 380 -23.85 -13.11 -10.96
C TYR A 380 -22.52 -13.86 -11.10
N VAL A 381 -21.61 -13.70 -10.13
CA VAL A 381 -20.22 -14.17 -10.24
C VAL A 381 -20.10 -15.70 -10.29
N PHE A 382 -21.05 -16.43 -9.72
CA PHE A 382 -21.04 -17.89 -9.73
C PHE A 382 -21.71 -18.49 -10.97
N SER A 383 -22.72 -17.81 -11.54
CA SER A 383 -23.40 -18.22 -12.77
C SER A 383 -22.61 -17.87 -14.02
N ASP A 384 -21.95 -16.71 -14.03
CA ASP A 384 -21.08 -16.24 -15.12
C ASP A 384 -19.72 -15.78 -14.56
N PRO A 385 -18.79 -16.70 -14.25
CA PRO A 385 -17.48 -16.35 -13.69
C PRO A 385 -16.60 -15.49 -14.62
N LEU A 386 -16.78 -15.63 -15.93
CA LEU A 386 -16.10 -14.76 -16.91
C LEU A 386 -16.69 -13.35 -16.89
N GLY A 387 -17.95 -13.21 -16.51
CA GLY A 387 -18.67 -11.96 -16.33
C GLY A 387 -19.05 -11.28 -17.65
N ALA A 388 -18.86 -11.96 -18.78
CA ALA A 388 -19.01 -11.35 -20.11
C ALA A 388 -20.48 -11.22 -20.52
N GLU A 389 -21.30 -12.22 -20.20
CA GLU A 389 -22.73 -12.20 -20.48
C GLU A 389 -23.43 -11.22 -19.54
N THR A 390 -23.14 -11.32 -18.24
CA THR A 390 -23.62 -10.39 -17.21
C THR A 390 -23.28 -8.94 -17.58
N ALA A 391 -22.06 -8.69 -18.05
CA ALA A 391 -21.65 -7.35 -18.46
C ALA A 391 -22.46 -6.81 -19.64
N ARG A 392 -22.84 -7.66 -20.60
CA ARG A 392 -23.71 -7.27 -21.71
C ARG A 392 -25.12 -6.98 -21.21
N CYS A 393 -25.70 -7.86 -20.39
CA CYS A 393 -27.04 -7.66 -19.82
C CYS A 393 -27.16 -6.35 -19.02
N ILE A 394 -26.13 -6.01 -18.23
CA ILE A 394 -26.08 -4.74 -17.49
C ILE A 394 -25.98 -3.53 -18.43
N LEU A 395 -25.21 -3.63 -19.52
CA LEU A 395 -25.08 -2.55 -20.51
C LEU A 395 -26.37 -2.34 -21.31
N ASP A 396 -27.03 -3.45 -21.67
CA ASP A 396 -28.30 -3.48 -22.40
C ASP A 396 -29.50 -3.19 -21.48
N LYS A 397 -29.25 -3.02 -20.17
CA LYS A 397 -30.24 -2.75 -19.12
C LYS A 397 -31.31 -3.84 -18.96
N THR A 398 -31.01 -5.07 -19.37
CA THR A 398 -31.91 -6.21 -19.22
C THR A 398 -31.84 -6.83 -17.82
N GLU A 399 -30.69 -6.72 -17.15
CA GLU A 399 -30.49 -7.17 -15.76
C GLU A 399 -29.92 -6.03 -14.91
N PRO A 400 -30.76 -5.27 -14.19
CA PRO A 400 -30.29 -4.22 -13.29
C PRO A 400 -29.70 -4.82 -12.01
N LEU A 401 -28.64 -4.21 -11.51
CA LEU A 401 -28.02 -4.60 -10.24
C LEU A 401 -28.98 -4.39 -9.07
N ALA A 402 -28.96 -5.31 -8.10
CA ALA A 402 -29.67 -5.17 -6.84
C ALA A 402 -29.32 -3.83 -6.14
N SER A 403 -30.34 -3.18 -5.57
CA SER A 403 -30.16 -1.95 -4.82
C SER A 403 -29.38 -2.21 -3.53
N LEU A 404 -28.51 -1.26 -3.17
CA LEU A 404 -27.78 -1.33 -1.91
C LEU A 404 -28.70 -0.92 -0.75
N PRO A 405 -28.47 -1.46 0.48
CA PRO A 405 -29.24 -1.05 1.65
C PRO A 405 -29.17 0.45 1.90
N PHE A 406 -30.31 1.07 2.22
CA PHE A 406 -30.40 2.53 2.40
C PHE A 406 -29.45 3.09 3.48
N TRP A 407 -29.12 2.29 4.51
CA TRP A 407 -28.22 2.70 5.60
C TRP A 407 -26.75 2.76 5.18
N ARG A 408 -26.38 2.13 4.05
CA ARG A 408 -24.98 2.01 3.61
C ARG A 408 -24.38 3.36 3.30
N ASP A 409 -25.09 4.24 2.59
CA ASP A 409 -24.55 5.54 2.21
C ASP A 409 -24.34 6.48 3.40
N PRO A 410 -25.30 6.65 4.33
CA PRO A 410 -25.06 7.38 5.59
C PRO A 410 -23.90 6.81 6.40
N ALA A 411 -23.81 5.49 6.56
CA ALA A 411 -22.72 4.84 7.29
C ALA A 411 -21.36 5.12 6.64
N MET A 412 -21.28 5.02 5.30
CA MET A 412 -20.07 5.33 4.55
C MET A 412 -19.67 6.80 4.65
N THR A 413 -20.64 7.72 4.69
CA THR A 413 -20.39 9.15 4.90
C THR A 413 -19.78 9.41 6.28
N ILE A 414 -20.40 8.89 7.34
CA ILE A 414 -19.90 9.06 8.72
C ILE A 414 -18.50 8.48 8.85
N LEU A 415 -18.27 7.28 8.32
CA LEU A 415 -16.97 6.62 8.38
C LEU A 415 -15.91 7.40 7.58
N ALA A 416 -16.25 7.91 6.39
CA ALA A 416 -15.32 8.68 5.58
C ALA A 416 -14.90 10.00 6.24
N LEU A 417 -15.87 10.75 6.77
CA LEU A 417 -15.62 11.99 7.50
C LEU A 417 -14.82 11.75 8.78
N GLY A 418 -15.16 10.70 9.54
CA GLY A 418 -14.43 10.30 10.75
C GLY A 418 -12.98 9.92 10.47
N LEU A 419 -12.73 9.06 9.46
CA LEU A 419 -11.38 8.66 9.07
C LEU A 419 -10.54 9.85 8.59
N MET A 420 -11.12 10.72 7.76
CA MET A 420 -10.43 11.92 7.28
C MET A 420 -10.15 12.90 8.42
N GLY A 421 -11.11 13.13 9.32
CA GLY A 421 -10.93 13.99 10.50
C GLY A 421 -9.77 13.53 11.38
N VAL A 422 -9.74 12.24 11.74
CA VAL A 422 -8.62 11.64 12.52
C VAL A 422 -7.29 11.82 11.79
N ALA A 423 -7.26 11.59 10.48
CA ALA A 423 -6.04 11.72 9.68
C ALA A 423 -5.52 13.15 9.60
N VAL A 424 -6.40 14.14 9.41
CA VAL A 424 -6.05 15.57 9.41
C VAL A 424 -5.54 15.98 10.79
N THR A 425 -6.22 15.60 11.88
CA THR A 425 -5.74 15.87 13.24
C THR A 425 -4.38 15.24 13.48
N LEU A 426 -4.16 13.99 13.08
CA LEU A 426 -2.87 13.32 13.22
C LEU A 426 -1.77 14.03 12.41
N SER A 427 -2.07 14.45 11.17
CA SER A 427 -1.14 15.25 10.36
C SER A 427 -0.79 16.58 11.02
N ILE A 428 -1.74 17.29 11.63
CA ILE A 428 -1.51 18.51 12.40
C ILE A 428 -0.57 18.24 13.58
N LEU A 429 -0.79 17.14 14.32
CA LEU A 429 0.07 16.74 15.44
C LEU A 429 1.50 16.40 14.99
N VAL A 430 1.64 15.72 13.84
CA VAL A 430 2.95 15.41 13.24
C VAL A 430 3.68 16.70 12.85
N VAL A 431 3.01 17.63 12.16
CA VAL A 431 3.60 18.94 11.81
C VAL A 431 4.01 19.72 13.06
N ARG A 432 3.14 19.79 14.07
CA ARG A 432 3.44 20.45 15.35
C ARG A 432 4.70 19.87 16.00
N LYS A 433 4.82 18.54 16.03
CA LYS A 433 6.00 17.86 16.62
C LYS A 433 7.25 18.06 15.76
N LEU A 434 7.13 18.02 14.43
CA LEU A 434 8.24 18.30 13.52
C LEU A 434 8.79 19.72 13.69
N ILE A 435 7.91 20.71 13.83
CA ILE A 435 8.28 22.09 14.13
C ILE A 435 9.01 22.15 15.47
N ALA A 436 8.45 21.56 16.53
CA ALA A 436 9.05 21.60 17.86
C ALA A 436 10.46 20.95 17.92
N VAL A 437 10.71 19.91 17.11
CA VAL A 437 11.99 19.19 17.10
C VAL A 437 13.03 19.88 16.22
N HIS A 438 12.61 20.47 15.09
CA HIS A 438 13.56 20.92 14.06
C HIS A 438 13.63 22.44 13.89
N MET A 439 12.72 23.20 14.49
CA MET A 439 12.66 24.66 14.38
C MET A 439 12.87 25.28 15.76
N SER A 440 13.79 26.23 15.83
CA SER A 440 14.16 26.93 17.07
C SER A 440 13.17 28.02 17.49
N ASP A 441 12.24 28.41 16.61
CA ASP A 441 11.33 29.53 16.82
C ASP A 441 9.91 29.18 16.31
N ARG A 442 8.89 29.60 17.08
CA ARG A 442 7.45 29.45 16.78
C ARG A 442 6.87 30.71 16.11
N SER A 443 7.64 31.34 15.23
CA SER A 443 7.21 32.51 14.46
C SER A 443 6.31 32.15 13.27
N LEU A 444 5.81 33.18 12.57
CA LEU A 444 5.01 33.08 11.33
C LEU A 444 5.58 32.10 10.30
N ARG A 445 6.91 31.93 10.29
CA ARG A 445 7.64 30.97 9.43
C ARG A 445 7.20 29.54 9.71
N SER A 446 7.24 29.13 10.97
CA SER A 446 6.86 27.78 11.37
C SER A 446 5.36 27.51 11.14
N LEU A 447 4.52 28.55 11.23
CA LEU A 447 3.08 28.44 10.99
C LEU A 447 2.74 28.08 9.54
N SER A 448 3.54 28.55 8.57
CA SER A 448 3.34 28.21 7.15
C SER A 448 3.40 26.70 6.87
N LEU A 449 4.06 25.91 7.71
CA LEU A 449 4.15 24.45 7.55
C LEU A 449 2.82 23.74 7.90
N TYR A 450 1.91 24.39 8.64
CA TYR A 450 0.55 23.89 8.80
C TYR A 450 -0.28 23.96 7.51
N LEU A 451 0.20 24.64 6.47
CA LEU A 451 -0.40 24.55 5.13
C LEU A 451 -0.38 23.11 4.58
N ILE A 452 0.49 22.22 5.08
CA ILE A 452 0.50 20.81 4.68
C ILE A 452 -0.86 20.14 4.99
N PRO A 453 -1.30 19.99 6.26
CA PRO A 453 -2.61 19.42 6.56
C PRO A 453 -3.77 20.30 6.09
N ILE A 454 -3.62 21.62 6.06
CA ILE A 454 -4.69 22.54 5.64
C ILE A 454 -4.99 22.39 4.14
N LEU A 455 -3.98 22.49 3.28
CA LEU A 455 -4.20 22.40 1.83
C LEU A 455 -4.56 20.97 1.42
N TYR A 456 -3.74 20.00 1.83
CA TYR A 456 -3.94 18.62 1.40
C TYR A 456 -5.15 17.97 2.08
N GLY A 457 -5.21 18.04 3.41
CA GLY A 457 -6.30 17.47 4.19
C GLY A 457 -7.61 18.26 4.06
N GLY A 458 -7.53 19.59 3.97
CA GLY A 458 -8.69 20.43 3.71
C GLY A 458 -9.31 20.16 2.34
N ALA A 459 -8.50 19.96 1.28
CA ALA A 459 -9.04 19.60 -0.03
C ALA A 459 -9.86 18.29 0.02
N PHE A 460 -9.36 17.25 0.69
CA PHE A 460 -10.13 16.01 0.88
C PHE A 460 -11.36 16.21 1.76
N SER A 461 -11.24 16.96 2.85
CA SER A 461 -12.34 17.21 3.78
C SER A 461 -13.47 17.98 3.12
N THR A 462 -13.16 19.08 2.43
CA THR A 462 -14.12 19.87 1.67
C THR A 462 -14.78 19.04 0.58
N MET A 463 -13.99 18.28 -0.19
CA MET A 463 -14.55 17.42 -1.24
C MET A 463 -15.53 16.39 -0.66
N LEU A 464 -15.17 15.70 0.43
CA LEU A 464 -16.04 14.71 1.07
C LEU A 464 -17.29 15.33 1.70
N ILE A 465 -17.15 16.47 2.38
CA ILE A 465 -18.29 17.19 3.00
C ILE A 465 -19.27 17.62 1.92
N VAL A 466 -18.78 18.28 0.86
CA VAL A 466 -19.63 18.75 -0.23
C VAL A 466 -20.26 17.58 -0.96
N TRP A 467 -19.50 16.56 -1.37
CA TRP A 467 -20.04 15.43 -2.12
C TRP A 467 -21.05 14.58 -1.33
N ARG A 468 -20.84 14.40 -0.03
CA ARG A 468 -21.59 13.40 0.75
C ARG A 468 -22.73 13.99 1.57
N LEU A 469 -22.79 15.32 1.73
CA LEU A 469 -23.81 16.01 2.54
C LEU A 469 -24.64 17.03 1.75
N PHE A 470 -24.18 17.46 0.57
CA PHE A 470 -24.86 18.39 -0.33
C PHE A 470 -24.96 17.78 -1.72
#